data_AF-A0A0M3HSZ8-F1
#
_entry.id   AF-A0A0M3HSZ8-F1
#
_cell.length_a   1.000
_cell.length_b   1.000
_cell.length_c   1.000
_cell.angle_alpha   90.00
_cell.angle_beta   90.00
_cell.angle_gamma   90.00
#
_symmetry.space_group_name_H-M   'P 1'
#
loop_
_entity.id
_entity.type
_entity.pdbx_description
1 polymer ?
#
loop_
_entity_poly.entity_id
_entity_poly.type
_entity_poly.pdbx_seq_one_letter_code
_entity_poly.pdbx_strand_id
1 'polypeptide(L)'
;MMHWAFMVYVIQGAALFLTNALFVLAIARSSGLISKYAILFAKFITDALSGLAEVLGGAGRLIIIASGDETLRCRRFCMLMPWNIFFTWTEPMTAIMLLIVSIDRLFCIAMPIQYYKNGKELQCLQV
;
A
#
# COMPACT_ATOMS: atom_id res chain seq x y z
N MET A 1 -2.61 -2.09 27.96
CA MET A 1 -2.28 -1.02 26.98
C MET A 1 -1.90 -1.58 25.60
N MET A 2 -1.03 -2.59 25.49
CA MET A 2 -0.55 -3.10 24.20
C MET A 2 -1.63 -3.72 23.28
N HIS A 3 -2.65 -4.40 23.82
CA HIS A 3 -3.73 -4.99 23.01
C HIS A 3 -4.53 -3.98 22.18
N TRP A 4 -4.81 -2.80 22.74
CA TRP A 4 -5.58 -1.76 22.04
C TRP A 4 -4.85 -1.24 20.81
N ALA A 5 -3.53 -1.07 20.89
CA ALA A 5 -2.72 -0.66 19.75
C ALA A 5 -2.82 -1.67 18.61
N PHE A 6 -2.71 -2.98 18.91
CA PHE A 6 -2.82 -4.02 17.89
C PHE A 6 -4.24 -4.13 17.29
N MET A 7 -5.30 -3.88 18.06
CA MET A 7 -6.66 -3.79 17.51
C MET A 7 -6.81 -2.62 16.55
N VAL A 8 -6.24 -1.45 16.87
CA VAL A 8 -6.23 -0.29 15.97
C VAL A 8 -5.53 -0.62 14.66
N TYR A 9 -4.37 -1.30 14.71
CA TYR A 9 -3.68 -1.77 13.50
C TYR A 9 -4.54 -2.70 12.64
N VAL A 10 -5.26 -3.64 13.25
CA VAL A 10 -6.14 -4.56 12.50
C VAL A 10 -7.29 -3.81 11.85
N ILE A 11 -7.94 -2.90 12.57
CA ILE A 11 -9.08 -2.12 12.05
C ILE A 11 -8.62 -1.18 10.95
N GLN A 12 -7.54 -0.45 11.17
CA GLN A 12 -6.95 0.46 10.19
C GLN A 12 -6.52 -0.29 8.94
N GLY A 13 -5.74 -1.35 9.10
CA GLY A 13 -5.27 -2.17 7.98
C GLY A 13 -6.42 -2.79 7.20
N ALA A 14 -7.49 -3.24 7.87
CA ALA A 14 -8.66 -3.81 7.21
C ALA A 14 -9.43 -2.75 6.40
N ALA A 15 -9.65 -1.57 6.97
CA ALA A 15 -10.28 -0.45 6.26
C ALA A 15 -9.45 -0.05 5.03
N LEU A 16 -8.13 0.03 5.18
CA LEU A 16 -7.19 0.41 4.14
C LEU A 16 -7.11 -0.66 3.03
N PHE A 17 -7.12 -1.94 3.40
CA PHE A 17 -7.17 -3.03 2.42
C PHE A 17 -8.48 -3.04 1.65
N LEU A 18 -9.63 -2.99 2.34
CA LEU A 18 -10.95 -3.06 1.70
C LEU A 18 -11.19 -1.89 0.75
N THR A 19 -10.91 -0.67 1.19
CA THR A 19 -11.11 0.53 0.36
C THR A 19 -10.21 0.50 -0.89
N ASN A 20 -8.92 0.26 -0.73
CA ASN A 20 -8.00 0.22 -1.86
C ASN A 20 -8.25 -0.96 -2.79
N ALA A 21 -8.63 -2.14 -2.27
CA ALA A 21 -9.01 -3.28 -3.10
C ALA A 21 -10.25 -2.97 -3.96
N LEU A 22 -11.25 -2.26 -3.42
CA LEU A 22 -12.40 -1.82 -4.20
C LEU A 22 -12.00 -0.87 -5.34
N PHE A 23 -11.09 0.09 -5.08
CA PHE A 23 -10.57 0.98 -6.12
C PHE A 23 -9.78 0.23 -7.19
N VAL A 24 -8.92 -0.71 -6.80
CA VAL A 24 -8.18 -1.57 -7.74
C VAL A 24 -9.15 -2.35 -8.62
N LEU A 25 -10.17 -2.98 -8.04
CA LEU A 25 -11.17 -3.74 -8.80
C LEU A 25 -11.99 -2.85 -9.75
N ALA A 26 -12.37 -1.65 -9.29
CA ALA A 26 -13.12 -0.69 -10.10
C ALA A 26 -12.30 -0.19 -11.31
N ILE A 27 -11.01 0.11 -11.11
CA ILE A 27 -10.13 0.56 -12.19
C ILE A 27 -9.75 -0.60 -13.12
N ALA A 28 -9.51 -1.80 -12.57
CA ALA A 28 -9.17 -2.99 -13.34
C ALA A 28 -10.27 -3.39 -14.35
N ARG A 29 -11.54 -3.05 -14.07
CA ARG A 29 -12.65 -3.28 -15.00
C ARG A 29 -12.60 -2.45 -16.28
N SER A 30 -11.86 -1.34 -16.30
CA SER A 30 -11.80 -0.44 -17.46
C SER A 30 -10.36 -0.24 -17.93
N SER A 31 -9.99 -0.91 -19.02
CA SER A 31 -8.66 -0.78 -19.65
C SER A 31 -8.32 0.65 -20.06
N GLY A 32 -9.33 1.45 -20.41
CA GLY A 32 -9.17 2.88 -20.71
C GLY A 32 -8.83 3.74 -19.50
N LEU A 33 -9.29 3.34 -18.30
CA LEU A 33 -8.94 4.01 -17.05
C LEU A 33 -7.54 3.61 -16.56
N ILE A 34 -7.15 2.34 -16.70
CA ILE A 34 -5.81 1.88 -16.32
C ILE A 34 -4.74 2.68 -17.06
N SER A 35 -4.90 2.88 -18.37
CA SER A 35 -3.94 3.65 -19.17
C SER A 35 -3.89 5.14 -18.83
N LYS A 36 -4.95 5.71 -18.23
CA LYS A 36 -5.03 7.13 -17.83
C LYS A 36 -4.66 7.38 -16.36
N TYR A 37 -4.69 6.34 -15.54
CA TYR A 37 -4.48 6.43 -14.10
C TYR A 37 -3.49 5.36 -13.61
N ALA A 38 -2.52 4.98 -14.46
CA ALA A 38 -1.59 3.90 -14.18
C ALA A 38 -0.82 4.11 -12.86
N ILE A 39 -0.36 5.33 -12.61
CA ILE A 39 0.33 5.71 -11.38
C ILE A 39 -0.59 5.53 -10.16
N LEU A 40 -1.83 6.00 -10.26
CA LEU A 40 -2.80 5.89 -9.17
C LEU A 40 -3.22 4.43 -8.92
N PHE A 41 -3.32 3.64 -9.98
CA PHE A 41 -3.59 2.20 -9.91
C PHE A 41 -2.46 1.45 -9.20
N ALA A 42 -1.20 1.72 -9.57
CA ALA A 42 -0.03 1.16 -8.89
C ALA A 42 -0.01 1.56 -7.40
N LYS A 43 -0.31 2.82 -7.09
CA LYS A 43 -0.42 3.29 -5.71
C LYS A 43 -1.50 2.54 -4.91
N PHE A 44 -2.70 2.34 -5.46
CA PHE A 44 -3.74 1.59 -4.76
C PHE A 44 -3.36 0.13 -4.51
N ILE A 45 -2.58 -0.49 -5.40
CA ILE A 45 -2.04 -1.84 -5.16
C ILE A 45 -1.05 -1.83 -3.99
N THR A 46 -0.11 -0.88 -3.97
CA THR A 46 0.86 -0.73 -2.88
C THR A 46 0.16 -0.47 -1.54
N ASP A 47 -0.82 0.44 -1.53
CA ASP A 47 -1.60 0.76 -0.33
C ASP A 47 -2.39 -0.48 0.15
N ALA A 48 -3.03 -1.23 -0.74
CA ALA A 48 -3.71 -2.48 -0.39
C ALA A 48 -2.75 -3.52 0.22
N LEU A 49 -1.56 -3.72 -0.37
CA LEU A 49 -0.55 -4.62 0.19
C LEU A 49 -0.07 -4.16 1.57
N SER A 50 0.06 -2.85 1.79
CA SER A 50 0.41 -2.29 3.10
C SER A 50 -0.69 -2.54 4.14
N GLY A 51 -1.96 -2.34 3.78
CA GLY A 51 -3.10 -2.67 4.65
C GLY A 51 -3.15 -4.16 5.01
N LEU A 52 -2.84 -5.05 4.05
CA LEU A 52 -2.73 -6.49 4.30
C LEU A 52 -1.59 -6.82 5.28
N ALA A 53 -0.44 -6.15 5.16
CA ALA A 53 0.68 -6.29 6.09
C ALA A 53 0.31 -5.88 7.52
N GLU A 54 -0.43 -4.76 7.66
CA GLU A 54 -0.94 -4.27 8.94
C GLU A 54 -1.92 -5.24 9.59
N VAL A 55 -2.87 -5.80 8.83
CA VAL A 55 -3.81 -6.80 9.33
C VAL A 55 -3.07 -8.06 9.79
N LEU A 56 -2.16 -8.60 8.97
CA LEU A 56 -1.39 -9.80 9.32
C LEU A 56 -0.50 -9.57 10.54
N GLY A 57 0.18 -8.42 10.62
CA GLY A 57 1.03 -8.08 11.75
C GLY A 57 0.24 -7.83 13.03
N GLY A 58 -0.90 -7.15 12.94
CA GLY A 58 -1.80 -6.89 14.06
C GLY A 58 -2.45 -8.17 14.59
N ALA A 59 -3.05 -8.98 13.71
CA ALA A 59 -3.69 -10.23 14.06
C ALA A 59 -2.68 -11.27 14.58
N GLY A 60 -1.53 -11.40 13.90
CA GLY A 60 -0.47 -12.32 14.33
C GLY A 60 0.06 -12.01 15.72
N ARG A 61 0.30 -10.73 16.04
CA ARG A 61 0.72 -10.30 17.38
C ARG A 61 -0.39 -10.49 18.42
N LEU A 62 -1.66 -10.26 18.06
CA LEU A 62 -2.78 -10.49 18.96
C LEU A 62 -2.90 -11.97 19.35
N ILE A 63 -2.73 -12.87 18.37
CA ILE A 63 -2.77 -14.33 18.57
C ILE A 63 -1.64 -14.78 19.48
N ILE A 64 -0.40 -14.32 19.25
CA ILE A 64 0.75 -14.69 20.10
C ILE A 64 0.51 -14.29 21.55
N ILE A 65 -0.01 -13.08 21.79
CA ILE A 65 -0.29 -12.63 23.16
C ILE A 65 -1.47 -13.41 23.76
N ALA A 66 -2.50 -13.71 22.98
CA ALA A 66 -3.66 -14.48 23.44
C ALA A 66 -3.31 -15.94 23.77
N SER A 67 -2.35 -16.54 23.06
CA SER A 67 -1.87 -17.90 23.31
C SER A 67 -0.96 -18.00 24.55
N GLY A 68 -0.51 -16.87 25.12
CA GLY A 68 0.41 -16.87 26.27
C GLY A 68 1.79 -17.46 25.97
N ASP A 69 2.17 -17.53 24.68
CA ASP A 69 3.45 -18.12 24.25
C ASP A 69 4.60 -17.13 24.53
N GLU A 70 5.26 -17.29 25.68
CA GLU A 70 6.47 -16.52 26.04
C GLU A 70 7.76 -17.12 25.47
N THR A 71 7.65 -18.07 24.53
CA THR A 71 8.82 -18.73 23.93
C THR A 71 9.67 -17.72 23.15
N LEU A 72 10.91 -17.49 23.62
CA LEU A 72 11.88 -16.65 22.94
C LEU A 72 12.24 -17.28 21.58
N ARG A 73 11.81 -16.64 20.49
CA ARG A 73 12.14 -17.05 19.13
C ARG A 73 13.44 -16.40 18.66
N CYS A 74 14.18 -17.11 17.81
CA CYS A 74 15.39 -16.57 17.18
C CYS A 74 15.09 -15.27 16.41
N ARG A 75 16.00 -14.30 16.45
CA ARG A 75 15.85 -13.00 15.75
C ARG A 75 15.48 -13.15 14.26
N ARG A 76 16.08 -14.14 13.60
CA ARG A 76 15.80 -14.44 12.18
C ARG A 76 14.36 -14.86 11.94
N PHE A 77 13.77 -15.61 12.89
CA PHE A 77 12.36 -16.00 12.80
C PHE A 77 11.46 -14.77 12.84
N CYS A 78 11.72 -13.82 13.74
CA CYS A 78 10.96 -12.57 13.81
C CYS A 78 11.11 -11.69 12.56
N MET A 79 12.31 -11.65 11.96
CA MET A 79 12.55 -10.90 10.73
C MET A 79 11.88 -11.54 9.50
N LEU A 80 11.82 -12.87 9.41
CA LEU A 80 11.21 -13.59 8.30
C LEU A 80 9.69 -13.80 8.46
N MET A 81 9.07 -13.23 9.49
CA MET A 81 7.61 -13.32 9.61
C MET A 81 6.96 -12.64 8.40
N PRO A 82 5.88 -13.22 7.85
CA PRO A 82 5.33 -12.79 6.56
C PRO A 82 4.95 -11.31 6.55
N TRP A 83 4.35 -10.80 7.62
CA TRP A 83 4.04 -9.37 7.75
C TRP A 83 5.27 -8.47 7.70
N ASN A 84 6.42 -8.91 8.25
CA ASN A 84 7.65 -8.13 8.27
C ASN A 84 8.30 -8.03 6.88
N ILE A 85 8.17 -9.08 6.07
CA ILE A 85 8.60 -9.09 4.67
C ILE A 85 7.75 -8.10 3.87
N PHE A 86 6.43 -8.11 4.07
CA PHE A 86 5.55 -7.15 3.43
C PHE A 86 5.90 -5.71 3.84
N PHE A 87 6.06 -5.40 5.13
CA PHE A 87 6.44 -4.06 5.58
C PHE A 87 7.75 -3.56 4.98
N THR A 88 8.78 -4.43 4.92
CA THR A 88 10.09 -4.07 4.36
C THR A 88 9.98 -3.63 2.90
N TRP A 89 9.01 -4.18 2.16
CA TRP A 89 8.77 -3.82 0.77
C TRP A 89 7.76 -2.67 0.61
N THR A 90 6.68 -2.65 1.38
CA THR A 90 5.61 -1.66 1.21
C THR A 90 5.99 -0.28 1.74
N GLU A 91 6.80 -0.18 2.80
CA GLU A 91 7.26 1.11 3.33
C GLU A 91 8.01 1.96 2.30
N PRO A 92 9.11 1.48 1.68
CA PRO A 92 9.81 2.26 0.67
C PRO A 92 8.96 2.48 -0.59
N MET A 93 8.16 1.49 -1.00
CA MET A 93 7.30 1.61 -2.18
C MET A 93 6.23 2.68 -1.99
N THR A 94 5.64 2.79 -0.80
CA THR A 94 4.64 3.83 -0.51
C THR A 94 5.26 5.23 -0.60
N ALA A 95 6.49 5.41 -0.08
CA ALA A 95 7.21 6.67 -0.18
C ALA A 95 7.53 7.04 -1.65
N ILE A 96 8.00 6.08 -2.44
CA ILE A 96 8.29 6.27 -3.88
C ILE A 96 7.00 6.62 -4.64
N MET A 97 5.90 5.89 -4.39
CA MET A 97 4.63 6.15 -5.07
C MET A 97 4.06 7.53 -4.73
N LEU A 98 4.18 7.98 -3.47
CA LEU A 98 3.79 9.34 -3.08
C LEU A 98 4.65 10.39 -3.78
N LEU A 99 5.95 10.15 -3.95
CA LEU A 99 6.84 11.03 -4.69
C LEU A 99 6.43 11.11 -6.16
N ILE A 100 6.22 9.96 -6.82
CA ILE A 100 5.80 9.90 -8.23
C ILE A 100 4.46 10.62 -8.43
N VAL A 101 3.48 10.39 -7.55
CA VAL A 101 2.18 11.09 -7.60
C VAL A 101 2.37 12.60 -7.41
N SER A 102 3.25 13.03 -6.51
CA SER A 102 3.52 14.46 -6.30
C SER A 102 4.16 15.11 -7.54
N ILE A 103 5.06 14.38 -8.20
CA ILE A 103 5.71 14.81 -9.46
C ILE A 103 4.67 14.90 -10.59
N ASP A 104 3.83 13.88 -10.79
CA ASP A 104 2.74 13.89 -11.78
C ASP A 104 1.81 15.11 -11.57
N ARG A 105 1.42 15.39 -10.33
CA ARG A 105 0.59 16.56 -9.99
C ARG A 105 1.31 17.88 -10.26
N LEU A 106 2.60 17.98 -9.95
CA LEU A 106 3.39 19.17 -10.23
C LEU A 106 3.46 19.45 -11.74
N PHE A 107 3.67 18.42 -12.56
CA PHE A 107 3.65 18.55 -14.03
C PHE A 107 2.28 18.98 -14.57
N CYS A 108 1.19 18.44 -14.00
CA CYS A 108 -0.18 18.82 -14.37
C CYS A 108 -0.45 20.32 -14.12
N ILE A 109 0.10 20.89 -13.04
CA ILE A 109 -0.06 22.31 -12.70
C ILE A 109 0.89 23.19 -13.52
N ALA A 110 2.14 22.77 -13.71
CA ALA A 110 3.14 23.55 -14.41
C ALA A 110 2.88 23.66 -15.92
N MET A 111 2.36 22.59 -16.56
CA MET A 111 2.13 22.54 -18.01
C MET A 111 0.77 21.93 -18.37
N PRO A 112 -0.35 22.63 -18.10
CA PRO A 112 -1.69 22.06 -18.27
C PRO A 112 -2.04 21.73 -19.73
N ILE A 113 -1.59 22.54 -20.69
CA ILE A 113 -1.89 22.38 -22.13
C ILE A 113 -1.17 21.16 -22.71
N GLN A 114 0.06 20.90 -22.24
CA GLN A 114 0.89 19.79 -22.72
C GLN A 114 0.47 18.46 -22.07
N TYR A 115 0.05 18.50 -20.81
CA TYR A 115 -0.55 17.35 -20.11
C TYR A 115 -1.87 16.91 -20.74
N TYR A 116 -2.73 17.86 -21.16
CA TYR A 116 -3.98 17.54 -21.86
C TYR A 116 -3.76 16.89 -23.24
N LYS A 117 -2.71 17.31 -23.96
CA LYS A 117 -2.38 16.75 -25.29
C LYS A 117 -1.70 15.37 -25.22
N ASN A 118 -0.73 15.17 -24.30
CA ASN A 118 0.15 13.99 -24.28
C ASN A 118 0.12 13.20 -22.95
N GLY A 119 -0.97 13.26 -22.18
CA GLY A 119 -1.04 12.64 -20.85
C GLY A 119 -0.70 11.14 -20.79
N LYS A 120 -0.93 10.38 -21.88
CA LYS A 120 -0.56 8.95 -21.96
C LYS A 120 0.95 8.71 -22.09
N GLU A 121 1.66 9.55 -22.84
CA GLU A 121 3.12 9.39 -23.02
C GLU A 121 3.89 9.79 -21.76
N LEU A 122 3.43 10.85 -21.08
CA LEU A 122 4.03 11.32 -19.83
C LEU A 122 3.90 10.30 -18.69
N GLN A 123 2.76 9.63 -18.58
CA GLN A 123 2.57 8.56 -17.58
C GLN A 123 3.41 7.31 -17.88
N CYS A 124 3.67 6.99 -19.15
CA CYS A 124 4.52 5.86 -19.53
C CYS A 124 6.02 6.13 -19.29
N LEU A 125 6.43 7.41 -19.25
CA LEU A 125 7.80 7.83 -18.93
C LEU A 125 8.08 7.86 -17.42
N GLN A 126 7.03 7.93 -16.59
CA GLN A 126 7.13 8.03 -15.13
C GLN A 126 6.99 6.69 -14.38
N VAL A 127 6.47 5.66 -15.05
CA VAL A 127 6.35 4.27 -14.56
C VAL A 127 7.55 3.47 -15.03
#